data_AF-A0A1F5E3Q5-F1
#
_entry.id   AF-A0A1F5E3Q5-F1
#
_cell.length_a   1.000
_cell.length_b   1.000
_cell.length_c   1.000
_cell.angle_alpha   90.00
_cell.angle_beta   90.00
_cell.angle_gamma   90.00
#
_symmetry.space_group_name_H-M   'P 1'
#
loop_
_entity.id
_entity.type
_entity.pdbx_description
1 polymer ?
#
loop_
_entity_poly.entity_id
_entity_poly.type
_entity_poly.pdbx_seq_one_letter_code
_entity_poly.pdbx_strand_id
1 'polypeptide(L)'
;MNLVEKAAAVDWGKLRFQTYEGGGFNAFLTDIVQWITIIAGILAFFYLVYAGFTYLTAGGNADNAKKGQQGIINAIIGLIIIILAYAIVRAVISFMNAGS
;
A
#
# COMPACT_ATOMS: atom_id res chain seq x y z
N MET A 1 51.08 -12.06 2.86
CA MET A 1 49.80 -12.28 2.17
C MET A 1 49.91 -11.73 0.76
N ASN A 2 50.03 -12.62 -0.22
CA ASN A 2 50.34 -12.35 -1.62
C ASN A 2 49.06 -12.09 -2.43
N LEU A 3 49.20 -11.38 -3.56
CA LEU A 3 48.07 -10.91 -4.38
C LEU A 3 47.18 -12.06 -4.90
N VAL A 4 47.74 -13.26 -5.04
CA VAL A 4 47.04 -14.48 -5.46
C VAL A 4 46.01 -14.93 -4.40
N GLU A 5 46.35 -14.81 -3.12
CA GLU A 5 45.48 -15.18 -1.99
C GLU A 5 44.30 -14.20 -1.87
N LYS A 6 44.52 -12.93 -2.18
CA LYS A 6 43.45 -11.90 -2.23
C LYS A 6 42.49 -12.13 -3.39
N ALA A 7 42.97 -12.58 -4.55
CA ALA A 7 42.13 -12.86 -5.72
C ALA A 7 41.27 -14.12 -5.55
N ALA A 8 41.70 -15.09 -4.75
CA ALA A 8 40.92 -16.28 -4.42
C ALA A 8 39.81 -15.99 -3.38
N ALA A 9 40.02 -14.99 -2.50
CA ALA A 9 39.02 -14.53 -1.55
C ALA A 9 37.95 -13.60 -2.18
N VAL A 10 38.20 -13.10 -3.40
CA VAL A 10 37.19 -12.39 -4.18
C VAL A 10 36.23 -13.42 -4.74
N ASP A 11 35.01 -13.42 -4.19
CA ASP A 11 33.89 -14.21 -4.70
C ASP A 11 33.45 -13.62 -6.05
N TRP A 12 34.09 -14.12 -7.10
CA TRP A 12 33.79 -13.75 -8.49
C TRP A 12 32.32 -14.01 -8.85
N GLY A 13 31.63 -14.90 -8.13
CA GLY A 13 30.20 -15.20 -8.29
C GLY A 13 29.30 -14.02 -7.94
N LYS A 14 29.68 -13.19 -6.95
CA LYS A 14 28.95 -11.95 -6.59
C LYS A 14 29.18 -10.80 -7.58
N LEU A 15 30.19 -10.92 -8.44
CA LEU A 15 30.50 -9.97 -9.51
C LEU A 15 29.88 -10.37 -10.85
N ARG A 16 29.52 -11.66 -11.00
CA ARG A 16 28.65 -12.09 -12.10
C ARG A 16 27.28 -11.56 -11.73
N PHE A 17 26.88 -10.52 -12.47
CA PHE A 17 25.57 -9.87 -12.45
C PHE A 17 24.60 -10.56 -11.49
N GLN A 18 24.32 -9.90 -10.35
CA GLN A 18 23.05 -10.15 -9.68
C GLN A 18 22.01 -9.98 -10.78
N THR A 19 21.48 -11.09 -11.27
CA THR A 19 20.27 -11.06 -12.06
C THR A 19 19.33 -10.24 -11.21
N TYR A 20 19.01 -9.02 -11.65
CA TYR A 20 17.77 -8.43 -11.21
C TYR A 20 16.72 -9.45 -11.66
N GLU A 21 16.36 -10.39 -10.79
CA GLU A 21 15.02 -10.96 -10.77
C GLU A 21 14.07 -9.83 -10.36
N GLY A 22 14.14 -8.71 -11.10
CA GLY A 22 13.18 -7.65 -11.09
C GLY A 22 11.97 -8.22 -11.79
N GLY A 23 11.06 -8.77 -11.00
CA GLY A 23 9.92 -9.53 -11.44
C GLY A 23 9.20 -8.90 -12.62
N GLY A 24 9.04 -9.67 -13.69
CA GLY A 24 8.09 -9.33 -14.75
C GLY A 24 6.71 -9.09 -14.16
N PHE A 25 5.96 -8.12 -14.69
CA PHE A 25 4.55 -7.74 -14.43
C PHE A 25 4.06 -7.70 -12.96
N ASN A 26 4.23 -8.78 -12.22
CA ASN A 26 3.93 -8.97 -10.81
C ASN A 26 4.61 -7.93 -9.91
N ALA A 27 5.91 -7.64 -10.09
CA ALA A 27 6.59 -6.64 -9.26
C ALA A 27 6.04 -5.22 -9.51
N PHE A 28 5.76 -4.91 -10.78
CA PHE A 28 5.12 -3.65 -11.18
C PHE A 28 3.71 -3.51 -10.62
N LEU A 29 2.91 -4.58 -10.61
CA LEU A 29 1.58 -4.60 -9.99
C LEU A 29 1.65 -4.38 -8.49
N THR A 30 2.57 -5.04 -7.77
CA THR A 30 2.72 -4.84 -6.33
C THR A 30 3.11 -3.41 -5.99
N ASP A 31 4.02 -2.81 -6.77
CA ASP A 31 4.45 -1.43 -6.54
C ASP A 31 3.29 -0.45 -6.74
N ILE A 32 2.54 -0.56 -7.84
CA ILE A 32 1.38 0.31 -8.09
C ILE A 32 0.34 0.19 -6.99
N VAL A 33 -0.02 -1.04 -6.60
CA VAL A 33 -1.02 -1.26 -5.54
C VAL A 33 -0.54 -0.65 -4.22
N GLN A 34 0.74 -0.79 -3.89
CA GLN A 34 1.30 -0.22 -2.68
C GLN A 34 1.20 1.31 -2.70
N TRP A 35 1.59 1.96 -3.80
CA TRP A 35 1.49 3.42 -3.95
C TRP A 35 0.04 3.91 -3.86
N ILE A 36 -0.90 3.26 -4.57
CA ILE A 36 -2.33 3.62 -4.53
C ILE A 36 -2.89 3.45 -3.12
N THR A 37 -2.54 2.37 -2.42
CA THR A 37 -3.00 2.10 -1.05
C THR A 37 -2.55 3.19 -0.08
N ILE A 38 -1.28 3.63 -0.18
CA ILE A 38 -0.74 4.71 0.65
C ILE A 38 -1.48 6.02 0.39
N ILE A 39 -1.64 6.39 -0.89
CA ILE A 39 -2.33 7.63 -1.28
C ILE A 39 -3.79 7.59 -0.83
N ALA A 40 -4.49 6.48 -1.07
CA ALA A 40 -5.87 6.30 -0.67
C ALA A 40 -6.05 6.37 0.85
N GLY A 41 -5.14 5.77 1.63
CA GLY A 41 -5.15 5.83 3.08
C GLY A 41 -5.02 7.26 3.61
N ILE A 42 -4.11 8.05 3.02
CA ILE A 42 -3.93 9.46 3.37
C ILE A 42 -5.19 10.27 3.05
N LEU A 43 -5.74 10.11 1.84
CA LEU A 43 -6.95 10.80 1.42
C LEU A 43 -8.16 10.44 2.30
N ALA A 44 -8.34 9.15 2.63
CA ALA A 44 -9.40 8.69 3.50
C ALA A 44 -9.29 9.29 4.91
N PHE A 45 -8.08 9.40 5.45
CA PHE A 45 -7.83 10.03 6.75
C PHE A 45 -8.23 11.51 6.74
N PHE A 46 -7.79 12.29 5.75
CA PHE A 46 -8.17 13.71 5.65
C PHE A 46 -9.68 13.89 5.45
N TYR A 47 -10.31 13.04 4.65
CA TYR A 47 -11.75 13.09 4.44
C TYR A 47 -12.54 12.76 5.72
N LEU A 48 -12.06 11.78 6.50
CA LEU A 48 -12.64 11.44 7.80
C LEU A 48 -12.58 12.62 8.77
N VAL A 49 -11.43 13.30 8.85
CA VAL A 49 -11.26 14.50 9.68
C VAL A 49 -12.22 15.61 9.23
N TYR A 50 -12.30 15.89 7.92
CA TYR A 50 -13.22 16.90 7.37
C TYR A 50 -14.70 16.60 7.67
N ALA A 51 -15.12 15.35 7.50
CA ALA A 51 -16.48 14.92 7.82
C ALA A 51 -16.77 15.02 9.33
N GLY A 52 -15.80 14.66 10.17
CA GLY A 52 -15.86 14.82 11.62
C GLY A 52 -16.03 16.28 12.04
N PHE A 53 -15.23 17.19 11.49
CA PHE A 53 -15.38 18.63 11.73
C PHE A 53 -16.76 19.13 11.30
N THR A 54 -17.21 18.76 10.10
CA THR A 54 -18.54 19.14 9.58
C THR A 54 -19.68 18.68 10.51
N TYR A 55 -19.56 17.49 11.09
CA TYR A 55 -20.53 16.96 12.06
C TYR A 55 -20.50 17.75 13.38
N LEU A 56 -19.30 18.01 13.91
CA LEU A 56 -19.11 18.70 15.19
C LEU A 56 -19.53 20.18 15.11
N THR A 57 -19.27 20.85 13.98
CA THR A 57 -19.60 22.27 13.79
C THR A 57 -21.02 22.51 13.28
N ALA A 58 -21.87 21.49 13.22
CA ALA A 58 -23.23 21.62 12.71
C ALA A 58 -24.12 22.55 13.54
N GLY A 59 -23.78 22.80 14.82
CA GLY A 59 -24.34 23.90 15.61
C GLY A 59 -25.87 23.91 15.77
N GLY A 60 -26.52 22.76 15.62
CA GLY A 60 -27.99 22.62 15.67
C GLY A 60 -28.70 22.60 14.30
N ASN A 61 -27.98 22.81 13.19
CA ASN A 61 -28.54 22.60 11.85
C ASN A 61 -28.59 21.09 11.53
N ALA A 62 -29.81 20.53 11.51
CA ALA A 62 -30.06 19.12 11.24
C ALA A 62 -29.50 18.64 9.89
N ASP A 63 -29.50 19.49 8.86
CA ASP A 63 -28.99 19.12 7.53
C ASP A 63 -27.47 18.96 7.54
N ASN A 64 -26.77 19.85 8.24
CA ASN A 64 -25.31 19.79 8.36
C ASN A 64 -24.89 18.62 9.25
N ALA A 65 -25.64 18.33 10.33
CA ALA A 65 -25.41 17.17 11.18
C ALA A 65 -25.60 15.87 10.38
N LYS A 66 -26.65 15.77 9.57
CA LYS A 66 -26.91 14.60 8.74
C LYS A 66 -25.81 14.41 7.68
N LYS A 67 -25.40 15.49 7.01
CA LYS A 67 -24.28 15.47 6.05
C LYS A 67 -22.97 15.03 6.69
N GLY A 68 -22.63 15.56 7.87
CA GLY A 68 -21.43 15.18 8.60
C GLY A 68 -21.44 13.69 8.99
N GLN A 69 -22.56 13.20 9.54
CA GLN A 69 -22.73 11.79 9.88
C GLN A 69 -22.56 10.88 8.65
N GLN A 70 -23.18 11.25 7.54
CA GLN A 70 -23.10 10.48 6.29
C GLN A 70 -21.68 10.52 5.71
N GLY A 71 -20.98 11.65 5.83
CA GLY A 71 -19.57 11.78 5.48
C GLY A 71 -18.66 10.87 6.31
N ILE A 72 -18.89 10.75 7.62
CA ILE A 72 -18.14 9.86 8.51
C ILE A 72 -18.36 8.40 8.10
N ILE A 73 -19.61 8.00 7.84
CA ILE A 73 -19.94 6.64 7.38
C ILE A 73 -19.23 6.34 6.05
N ASN A 74 -19.28 7.27 5.09
CA ASN A 74 -18.61 7.11 3.80
C ASN A 74 -17.08 7.00 3.96
N ALA A 75 -16.49 7.77 4.87
CA ALA A 75 -15.05 7.69 5.17
C ALA A 75 -14.65 6.33 5.74
N ILE A 76 -15.45 5.79 6.66
CA ILE A 76 -15.25 4.46 7.25
C ILE A 76 -15.36 3.37 6.18
N ILE A 77 -16.37 3.43 5.32
CA ILE A 77 -16.54 2.50 4.20
C ILE A 77 -15.32 2.56 3.27
N GLY A 78 -14.84 3.76 2.93
CA GLY A 78 -13.64 3.93 2.13
C GLY A 78 -12.41 3.28 2.76
N LEU A 79 -12.22 3.43 4.07
CA LEU A 79 -11.13 2.79 4.80
C LEU A 79 -11.23 1.26 4.76
N ILE A 80 -12.42 0.71 4.95
CA ILE A 80 -12.67 -0.74 4.86
C ILE A 80 -12.32 -1.24 3.45
N ILE A 81 -12.73 -0.52 2.40
CA ILE A 81 -12.42 -0.90 1.02
C ILE A 81 -10.91 -0.93 0.78
N ILE A 82 -10.16 0.05 1.28
CA ILE A 82 -8.68 0.08 1.14
C ILE A 82 -8.04 -1.15 1.80
N ILE A 83 -8.49 -1.51 3.00
CA ILE A 83 -8.00 -2.68 3.72
C ILE A 83 -8.32 -3.97 2.95
N LEU A 84 -9.55 -4.09 2.43
CA LEU A 84 -9.96 -5.26 1.65
C LEU A 84 -9.21 -5.37 0.32
N ALA A 85 -9.01 -4.26 -0.40
CA ALA A 85 -8.26 -4.24 -1.64
C ALA A 85 -6.83 -4.76 -1.44
N TYR A 86 -6.18 -4.33 -0.35
CA TYR A 86 -4.85 -4.79 0.01
C TYR A 86 -4.80 -6.30 0.32
N ALA A 87 -5.78 -6.79 1.08
CA ALA A 87 -5.90 -8.21 1.41
C ALA A 87 -6.11 -9.08 0.16
N ILE A 88 -6.97 -8.63 -0.77
CA ILE A 88 -7.24 -9.33 -2.03
C ILE A 88 -5.98 -9.45 -2.88
N VAL A 89 -5.23 -8.35 -3.05
CA VAL A 89 -4.00 -8.38 -3.87
C VAL A 89 -2.98 -9.34 -3.29
N ARG A 90 -2.77 -9.32 -1.97
CA ARG A 90 -1.88 -10.27 -1.29
C ARG A 90 -2.36 -11.71 -1.45
N ALA A 91 -3.67 -11.95 -1.36
CA ALA A 91 -4.24 -13.27 -1.57
C ALA A 91 -3.95 -13.78 -2.99
N VAL A 92 -4.18 -12.96 -4.02
CA VAL A 92 -3.90 -13.31 -5.43
C VAL A 92 -2.43 -13.66 -5.63
N ILE A 93 -1.50 -12.86 -5.10
CA ILE A 93 -0.06 -13.14 -5.19
C ILE A 93 0.30 -14.44 -4.47
N SER A 94 -0.30 -14.68 -3.30
CA SER A 94 -0.07 -15.90 -2.53
C SER A 94 -0.54 -17.14 -3.28
N PHE A 95 -1.71 -17.08 -3.94
CA PHE A 95 -2.22 -18.16 -4.78
C PHE A 95 -1.34 -18.40 -6.01
N MET A 96 -0.81 -17.36 -6.63
CA MET A 96 0.10 -17.50 -7.77
C MET A 96 1.43 -18.15 -7.38
N ASN A 97 2.00 -17.77 -6.23
CA ASN A 97 3.23 -18.38 -5.70
C ASN A 97 3.02 -19.81 -5.19
N ALA A 98 1.80 -20.17 -4.77
CA ALA A 98 1.47 -21.51 -4.29
C ALA A 98 1.25 -22.53 -5.43
N GLY A 99 1.06 -22.06 -6.66
CA GLY A 99 0.84 -22.89 -7.85
C GLY A 99 2.10 -23.18 -8.70
N SER A 100 3.24 -22.58 -8.35
CA SER A 100 4.57 -22.78 -8.98
C SER A 100 5.48 -23.60 -8.09
#